data_AF-A0A2V5MRW9-F1
#
_entry.id   AF-A0A2V5MRW9-F1
#
_cell.length_a   1.000
_cell.length_b   1.000
_cell.length_c   1.000
_cell.angle_alpha   90.00
_cell.angle_beta   90.00
_cell.angle_gamma   90.00
#
_symmetry.space_group_name_H-M   'P 1'
#
loop_
_entity.id
_entity.type
_entity.pdbx_description
1 polymer ?
#
loop_
_entity_poly.entity_id
_entity_poly.type
_entity_poly.pdbx_seq_one_letter_code
_entity_poly.pdbx_strand_id
1 'polypeptide(L)'
;MSETPSEVVQVRVDSLASYYSSLAAALTEAGLGGSQMNEIFSKHVRAECGQCGIQITGDEIGRFAVTDATTEPSDPKQARLRQGYCARVGCESHYYSIHFTDSPNTDWAKIRERAERLANGAQSAAQEDAAARAQAARKRRWVRLGVGVGAILILLLCRHILYYGYVPLLQKPHKFTVDPASVNHGTAQ
;
A
#
# COMPACT_ATOMS: atom_id res chain seq x y z
N MET A 1 34.45 30.61 19.83
CA MET A 1 34.02 29.89 18.61
C MET A 1 32.65 29.34 18.96
N SER A 2 31.59 30.02 18.53
CA SER A 2 30.22 29.65 18.88
C SER A 2 29.81 28.50 17.98
N GLU A 3 29.64 27.30 18.56
CA GLU A 3 28.93 26.21 17.89
C GLU A 3 27.50 26.70 17.62
N THR A 4 27.24 27.11 16.37
CA THR A 4 25.88 27.28 15.87
C THR A 4 25.18 25.93 16.10
N PRO A 5 24.01 25.89 16.75
CA PRO A 5 23.32 24.63 17.00
C PRO A 5 23.04 24.00 15.64
N SER A 6 23.81 22.96 15.29
CA SER A 6 23.55 22.15 14.12
C SER A 6 22.16 21.57 14.31
N GLU A 7 21.20 22.05 13.53
CA GLU A 7 19.79 21.73 13.75
C GLU A 7 19.55 20.30 13.27
N VAL A 8 19.50 19.35 14.21
CA VAL A 8 19.41 17.92 13.94
C VAL A 8 17.95 17.50 13.84
N VAL A 9 17.60 16.80 12.76
CA VAL A 9 16.25 16.24 12.56
C VAL A 9 16.31 14.72 12.62
N GLN A 10 15.50 14.10 13.47
CA GLN A 10 15.43 12.64 13.53
C GLN A 10 14.39 12.12 12.52
N VAL A 11 14.80 11.18 11.66
CA VAL A 11 13.97 10.60 10.60
C VAL A 11 14.07 9.08 10.66
N ARG A 12 12.93 8.40 10.48
CA ARG A 12 12.91 6.94 10.37
C ARG A 12 13.50 6.47 9.04
N VAL A 13 14.13 5.30 9.03
CA VAL A 13 14.76 4.73 7.82
C VAL A 13 13.74 4.52 6.69
N ASP A 14 12.55 4.03 7.01
CA ASP A 14 11.46 3.83 6.03
C ASP A 14 10.97 5.14 5.39
N SER A 15 11.10 6.25 6.11
CA SER A 15 10.69 7.59 5.69
C SER A 15 11.85 8.40 5.07
N LEU A 16 13.06 7.85 5.04
CA LEU A 16 14.27 8.54 4.61
C LEU A 16 14.20 8.93 3.12
N ALA A 17 13.68 8.04 2.27
CA ALA A 17 13.50 8.28 0.85
C ALA A 17 12.47 9.39 0.58
N SER A 18 11.32 9.35 1.26
CA SER A 18 10.28 10.37 1.14
C SER A 18 10.72 11.72 1.70
N TYR A 19 11.55 11.72 2.74
CA TYR A 19 12.11 12.94 3.30
C TYR A 19 13.10 13.58 2.31
N TYR A 20 13.97 12.76 1.70
CA TYR A 20 14.88 13.21 0.65
C TYR A 20 14.15 13.80 -0.55
N SER A 21 13.11 13.13 -1.05
CA SER A 21 12.34 13.65 -2.19
C SER A 21 11.63 14.97 -1.86
N SER A 22 11.12 15.11 -0.63
CA SER A 22 10.50 16.35 -0.16
C SER A 22 11.51 17.50 -0.02
N LEU A 23 12.73 17.20 0.47
CA LEU A 23 13.83 18.17 0.52
C LEU A 23 14.27 18.56 -0.89
N ALA A 24 14.43 17.61 -1.81
CA ALA A 24 14.83 17.88 -3.19
C ALA A 24 13.80 18.75 -3.91
N ALA A 25 12.50 18.49 -3.68
CA ALA A 25 11.42 19.33 -4.20
C ALA A 25 11.47 20.76 -3.62
N ALA A 26 11.69 20.91 -2.31
CA ALA A 26 11.84 22.22 -1.67
C ALA A 26 13.04 23.01 -2.21
N LEU A 27 14.19 22.35 -2.45
CA LEU A 27 15.36 22.98 -3.06
C LEU A 27 15.10 23.39 -4.52
N THR A 28 14.37 22.57 -5.27
CA THR A 28 13.97 22.88 -6.65
C THR A 28 13.05 24.10 -6.68
N GLU A 29 12.06 24.19 -5.78
CA GLU A 29 11.19 25.36 -5.63
C GLU A 29 11.96 26.62 -5.21
N ALA A 30 13.05 26.47 -4.47
CA ALA A 30 13.95 27.56 -4.12
C ALA A 30 14.85 28.02 -5.28
N GLY A 31 14.73 27.42 -6.46
CA GLY A 31 15.45 27.81 -7.68
C GLY A 31 16.82 27.15 -7.85
N LEU A 32 17.15 26.11 -7.06
CA LEU A 32 18.42 25.40 -7.19
C LEU A 32 18.36 24.42 -8.38
N GLY A 33 19.36 24.52 -9.26
CA GLY A 33 19.50 23.61 -10.39
C GLY A 33 19.99 22.21 -9.98
N GLY A 34 19.80 21.22 -10.85
CA GLY A 34 20.14 19.81 -10.57
C GLY A 34 21.60 19.58 -10.15
N SER A 35 22.55 20.28 -10.76
CA SER A 35 23.98 20.19 -10.40
C SER A 35 24.28 20.77 -9.02
N GLN A 36 23.68 21.90 -8.68
CA GLN A 36 23.81 22.55 -7.38
C GLN A 36 23.16 21.72 -6.28
N MET A 37 22.00 21.12 -6.53
CA MET A 37 21.35 20.22 -5.58
C MET A 37 22.23 19.02 -5.25
N ASN A 38 22.86 18.40 -6.25
CA ASN A 38 23.74 17.26 -6.00
C ASN A 38 24.97 17.64 -5.16
N GLU A 39 25.56 18.81 -5.42
CA GLU A 39 26.63 19.35 -4.60
C GLU A 39 26.18 19.63 -3.16
N ILE A 40 25.01 20.24 -2.99
CA ILE A 40 24.41 20.52 -1.69
C ILE A 40 24.17 19.23 -0.91
N PHE A 41 23.53 18.23 -1.50
CA PHE A 41 23.25 16.96 -0.82
C PHE A 41 24.52 16.17 -0.49
N SER A 42 25.52 16.17 -1.37
CA SER A 42 26.75 15.41 -1.14
C SER A 42 27.64 16.03 -0.04
N LYS A 43 27.68 17.37 0.06
CA LYS A 43 28.57 18.08 0.99
C LYS A 43 27.89 18.51 2.28
N HIS A 44 26.64 18.96 2.19
CA HIS A 44 25.96 19.68 3.27
C HIS A 44 24.87 18.89 3.99
N VAL A 45 24.51 17.70 3.49
CA VAL A 45 23.51 16.82 4.11
C VAL A 45 24.16 15.51 4.51
N ARG A 46 24.15 15.20 5.81
CA ARG A 46 24.62 13.93 6.34
C ARG A 46 23.56 13.32 7.23
N ALA A 47 23.41 12.00 7.18
CA ALA A 47 22.57 11.27 8.09
C ALA A 47 23.43 10.33 8.94
N GLU A 48 23.27 10.40 10.25
CA GLU A 48 23.98 9.58 11.22
C GLU A 48 23.04 8.64 11.94
N CYS A 49 23.40 7.36 12.04
CA CYS A 49 22.60 6.41 12.79
C CYS A 49 22.76 6.66 14.29
N GLY A 50 21.64 6.88 15.00
CA GLY A 50 21.67 7.18 16.44
C GLY A 50 22.17 6.05 17.35
N GLN A 51 22.36 4.82 16.85
CA GLN A 51 22.84 3.69 17.66
C GLN A 51 24.29 3.31 17.36
N CYS A 52 24.68 3.22 16.09
CA CYS A 52 26.02 2.77 15.70
C CYS A 52 26.91 3.87 15.08
N GLY A 53 26.40 5.09 14.98
CA GLY A 53 27.12 6.25 14.44
C GLY A 53 27.51 6.16 12.97
N ILE A 54 27.00 5.16 12.22
CA ILE A 54 27.32 5.08 10.79
C ILE A 54 26.73 6.28 10.07
N GLN A 55 27.56 6.95 9.28
CA GLN A 55 27.16 8.10 8.49
C GLN A 55 26.86 7.69 7.05
N ILE A 56 25.83 8.29 6.49
CA ILE A 56 25.48 8.21 5.07
C ILE A 56 25.30 9.63 4.52
N THR A 57 25.72 9.86 3.28
CA THR A 57 25.62 11.20 2.64
C THR A 57 24.28 11.39 1.97
N GLY A 58 23.86 12.64 1.72
CA GLY A 58 22.63 12.92 0.98
C GLY A 58 22.56 12.25 -0.39
N ASP A 59 23.69 12.12 -1.09
CA ASP A 59 23.77 11.37 -2.36
C ASP A 59 23.45 9.88 -2.19
N GLU A 60 23.95 9.24 -1.13
CA GLU A 60 23.62 7.83 -0.83
C GLU A 60 22.13 7.66 -0.52
N ILE A 61 21.54 8.62 0.18
CA ILE A 61 20.10 8.67 0.46
C ILE A 61 19.31 8.84 -0.83
N GLY A 62 19.77 9.72 -1.74
CA GLY A 62 19.15 9.95 -3.04
C GLY A 62 19.17 8.71 -3.93
N ARG A 63 20.31 7.99 -3.98
CA ARG A 63 20.40 6.70 -4.67
C ARG A 63 19.41 5.68 -4.11
N PHE A 64 19.29 5.62 -2.79
CA PHE A 64 18.27 4.79 -2.14
C PHE A 64 16.84 5.22 -2.52
N ALA A 65 16.55 6.52 -2.56
CA ALA A 65 15.23 7.06 -2.86
C ALA A 65 14.76 6.82 -4.30
N VAL A 66 15.68 6.80 -5.26
CA VAL A 66 15.38 6.60 -6.70
C VAL A 66 15.28 5.13 -7.08
N THR A 67 15.94 4.23 -6.35
CA THR A 67 15.99 2.82 -6.76
C THR A 67 14.64 2.14 -6.48
N ASP A 68 13.93 1.74 -7.52
CA ASP A 68 12.63 1.06 -7.45
C ASP A 68 12.65 -0.20 -6.58
N ALA A 69 11.56 -0.41 -5.82
CA ALA A 69 11.39 -1.57 -4.93
C ALA A 69 11.54 -2.93 -5.64
N THR A 70 11.34 -2.98 -6.96
CA THR A 70 11.40 -4.19 -7.79
C THR A 70 12.82 -4.53 -8.27
N THR A 71 13.73 -3.57 -8.26
CA THR A 71 15.12 -3.78 -8.70
C THR A 71 15.92 -4.44 -7.59
N GLU A 72 16.61 -5.55 -7.86
CA GLU A 72 17.42 -6.21 -6.85
C GLU A 72 18.57 -5.29 -6.41
N PRO A 73 18.74 -5.02 -5.10
CA PRO A 73 19.78 -4.11 -4.63
C PRO A 73 21.16 -4.75 -4.87
N SER A 74 22.03 -4.06 -5.61
CA SER A 74 23.39 -4.52 -5.88
C SER A 74 24.32 -4.41 -4.65
N ASP A 75 23.96 -3.60 -3.66
CA ASP A 75 24.73 -3.34 -2.45
C ASP A 75 23.96 -3.82 -1.20
N PRO A 76 24.57 -4.65 -0.33
CA PRO A 76 23.97 -5.06 0.95
C PRO A 76 23.55 -3.88 1.83
N LYS A 77 24.23 -2.73 1.75
CA LYS A 77 23.84 -1.51 2.46
C LYS A 77 22.47 -1.00 2.03
N GLN A 78 22.22 -0.96 0.72
CA GLN A 78 20.93 -0.53 0.16
C GLN A 78 19.82 -1.52 0.49
N ALA A 79 20.11 -2.83 0.45
CA ALA A 79 19.16 -3.86 0.83
C ALA A 79 18.63 -3.67 2.26
N ARG A 80 19.53 -3.34 3.21
CA ARG A 80 19.15 -3.08 4.60
C ARG A 80 18.33 -1.82 4.77
N LEU A 81 18.73 -0.72 4.11
CA LEU A 81 17.97 0.53 4.16
C LEU A 81 16.54 0.34 3.62
N ARG A 82 16.36 -0.47 2.58
CA ARG A 82 15.03 -0.84 2.05
C ARG A 82 14.17 -1.63 3.01
N GLN A 83 14.79 -2.45 3.84
CA GLN A 83 14.10 -3.21 4.87
C GLN A 83 13.77 -2.35 6.11
N GLY A 84 14.10 -1.05 6.09
CA GLY A 84 13.87 -0.14 7.20
C GLY A 84 14.91 -0.22 8.31
N TYR A 85 16.08 -0.84 8.05
CA TYR A 85 17.17 -0.98 9.02
C TYR A 85 18.37 -0.10 8.67
N CYS A 86 19.19 0.16 9.67
CA CYS A 86 20.49 0.78 9.52
C CYS A 86 21.36 0.09 8.45
N ALA A 87 22.09 0.92 7.70
CA ALA A 87 23.11 0.55 6.72
C ALA A 87 24.15 -0.46 7.24
N ARG A 88 24.50 -0.39 8.53
CA ARG A 88 25.47 -1.30 9.16
C ARG A 88 24.83 -2.67 9.41
N VAL A 89 25.47 -3.73 8.93
CA VAL A 89 25.09 -5.11 9.24
C VAL A 89 25.19 -5.33 10.77
N GLY A 90 24.12 -5.89 11.36
CA GLY A 90 24.04 -6.10 12.81
C GLY A 90 23.57 -4.90 13.63
N CYS A 91 23.29 -3.75 13.00
CA CYS A 91 22.62 -2.63 13.67
C CYS A 91 21.10 -2.69 13.43
N GLU A 92 20.32 -2.64 14.51
CA GLU A 92 18.85 -2.70 14.50
C GLU A 92 18.19 -1.31 14.61
N SER A 93 18.98 -0.23 14.54
CA SER A 93 18.39 1.11 14.56
C SER A 93 17.52 1.35 13.33
N HIS A 94 16.35 1.93 13.60
CA HIS A 94 15.37 2.38 12.62
C HIS A 94 15.38 3.90 12.42
N TYR A 95 16.33 4.62 13.03
CA TYR A 95 16.36 6.08 13.03
C TYR A 95 17.74 6.62 12.64
N TYR A 96 17.71 7.68 11.84
CA TYR A 96 18.85 8.50 11.49
C TYR A 96 18.62 9.94 11.92
N SER A 97 19.67 10.57 12.42
CA SER A 97 19.75 11.99 12.68
C SER A 97 20.29 12.67 11.42
N ILE A 98 19.52 13.55 10.81
CA ILE A 98 19.93 14.35 9.66
C ILE A 98 20.59 15.63 10.16
N HIS A 99 21.83 15.83 9.75
CA HIS A 99 22.65 16.99 10.03
C HIS A 99 22.78 17.82 8.77
N PHE A 100 22.42 19.10 8.90
CA PHE A 100 22.62 20.10 7.87
C PHE A 100 23.84 20.93 8.22
N THR A 101 24.78 21.02 7.29
CA THR A 101 25.95 21.89 7.41
C THR A 101 25.69 23.18 6.65
N ASP A 102 26.20 24.30 7.15
CA ASP A 102 25.99 25.60 6.52
C ASP A 102 26.43 25.56 5.05
N SER A 103 25.55 26.04 4.18
CA SER A 103 25.78 26.17 2.74
C SER A 103 25.51 27.63 2.35
N PRO A 104 26.43 28.30 1.63
CA PRO A 104 26.20 29.65 1.17
C PRO A 104 24.94 29.67 0.29
N ASN A 105 24.06 30.64 0.55
CA ASN A 105 22.77 30.81 -0.15
C ASN A 105 21.70 29.74 0.15
N THR A 106 21.86 28.94 1.21
CA THR A 106 20.87 27.93 1.60
C THR A 106 20.33 28.21 3.00
N ASP A 107 19.04 28.56 3.09
CA ASP A 107 18.34 28.73 4.36
C ASP A 107 17.66 27.40 4.73
N TRP A 108 18.38 26.57 5.50
CA TRP A 108 17.93 25.23 5.86
C TRP A 108 16.62 25.22 6.65
N ALA A 109 16.37 26.23 7.48
CA ALA A 109 15.14 26.35 8.24
C ALA A 109 13.93 26.51 7.29
N LYS A 110 14.04 27.42 6.31
CA LYS A 110 12.99 27.62 5.30
C LYS A 110 12.78 26.39 4.42
N ILE A 111 13.87 25.76 3.97
CA ILE A 111 13.81 24.57 3.11
C ILE A 111 13.13 23.42 3.83
N ARG A 112 13.42 23.23 5.12
CA ARG A 112 12.76 22.21 5.95
C ARG A 112 11.28 22.49 6.16
N GLU A 113 10.92 23.70 6.57
CA GLU A 113 9.51 24.10 6.73
C GLU A 113 8.72 23.87 5.42
N ARG A 114 9.36 24.12 4.27
CA ARG A 114 8.81 23.83 2.95
C ARG A 114 8.68 22.32 2.70
N ALA A 115 9.74 21.55 2.96
CA ALA A 115 9.76 20.11 2.77
C ALA A 115 8.72 19.40 3.67
N GLU A 116 8.55 19.84 4.92
CA GLU A 116 7.52 19.34 5.84
C GLU A 116 6.11 19.61 5.31
N ARG A 117 5.86 20.82 4.77
CA ARG A 117 4.59 21.14 4.11
C ARG A 117 4.32 20.26 2.90
N LEU A 118 5.32 20.03 2.06
CA LEU A 118 5.21 19.16 0.88
C LEU A 118 4.97 17.70 1.28
N ALA A 119 5.67 17.20 2.30
CA ALA A 119 5.46 15.85 2.82
C ALA A 119 4.04 15.66 3.36
N ASN A 120 3.53 16.62 4.13
CA ASN A 120 2.17 16.56 4.69
C ASN A 120 1.09 16.66 3.60
N GLY A 121 1.31 17.49 2.57
CA GLY A 121 0.43 17.59 1.42
C GLY A 121 0.40 16.30 0.60
N ALA A 122 1.56 15.69 0.34
CA ALA A 122 1.68 14.43 -0.39
C ALA A 122 1.05 13.24 0.36
N GLN A 123 1.19 13.19 1.69
CA GLN A 123 0.54 12.16 2.51
C GLN A 123 -0.99 12.24 2.44
N SER A 124 -1.54 13.45 2.46
CA SER A 124 -2.98 13.68 2.35
C SER A 124 -3.52 13.17 1.00
N ALA A 125 -2.84 13.50 -0.10
CA ALA A 125 -3.20 13.02 -1.44
C ALA A 125 -3.07 11.49 -1.58
N ALA A 126 -1.98 10.91 -1.05
CA ALA A 126 -1.77 9.46 -1.09
C ALA A 126 -2.82 8.68 -0.29
N GLN A 127 -3.30 9.24 0.82
CA GLN A 127 -4.32 8.62 1.65
C GLN A 127 -5.71 8.64 0.97
N GLU A 128 -6.03 9.71 0.26
CA GLU A 128 -7.24 9.79 -0.58
C GLU A 128 -7.20 8.76 -1.72
N ASP A 129 -6.07 8.64 -2.41
CA ASP A 129 -5.86 7.65 -3.47
C ASP A 129 -5.94 6.20 -2.96
N ALA A 130 -5.33 5.92 -1.81
CA ALA A 130 -5.39 4.61 -1.18
C ALA A 130 -6.82 4.23 -0.76
N ALA A 131 -7.57 5.18 -0.20
CA ALA A 131 -8.97 4.99 0.16
C ALA A 131 -9.83 4.69 -1.08
N ALA A 132 -9.65 5.44 -2.17
CA ALA A 132 -10.35 5.23 -3.43
C ALA A 132 -10.05 3.83 -4.03
N ARG A 133 -8.79 3.40 -4.02
CA ARG A 133 -8.37 2.07 -4.49
C ARG A 133 -8.94 0.93 -3.62
N ALA A 134 -8.96 1.11 -2.29
CA ALA A 134 -9.53 0.14 -1.37
C ALA A 134 -11.05 -0.03 -1.58
N GLN A 135 -11.77 1.07 -1.80
CA GLN A 135 -13.21 1.03 -2.12
C GLN A 135 -13.47 0.31 -3.46
N ALA A 136 -12.69 0.60 -4.50
CA ALA A 136 -12.80 -0.07 -5.80
C ALA A 136 -12.51 -1.58 -5.71
N ALA A 137 -11.49 -1.98 -4.95
CA ALA A 137 -11.13 -3.38 -4.73
C ALA A 137 -12.21 -4.13 -3.93
N ARG A 138 -12.81 -3.48 -2.93
CA ARG A 138 -13.92 -4.04 -2.14
C ARG A 138 -15.13 -4.28 -3.05
N LYS A 139 -15.51 -3.31 -3.87
CA LYS A 139 -16.63 -3.44 -4.82
C LYS A 139 -16.42 -4.60 -5.81
N ARG A 140 -15.21 -4.76 -6.36
CA ARG A 140 -14.88 -5.91 -7.23
C ARG A 140 -14.98 -7.27 -6.53
N ARG A 141 -14.58 -7.36 -5.25
CA ARG A 141 -14.71 -8.60 -4.45
C ARG A 141 -16.18 -8.99 -4.25
N TRP A 142 -17.05 -8.03 -3.91
CA TRP A 142 -18.48 -8.28 -3.75
C TRP A 142 -19.15 -8.73 -5.06
N VAL A 143 -18.80 -8.12 -6.19
CA VAL A 143 -19.31 -8.55 -7.51
C VAL A 143 -18.90 -9.99 -7.81
N ARG A 144 -17.63 -10.37 -7.57
CA ARG A 144 -17.17 -11.75 -7.79
C ARG A 144 -17.88 -12.76 -6.89
N LEU A 145 -18.10 -12.42 -5.62
CA LEU A 145 -18.86 -13.26 -4.70
C LEU A 145 -20.32 -13.40 -5.15
N GLY A 146 -20.96 -12.31 -5.56
CA GLY A 146 -22.32 -12.34 -6.09
C GLY A 146 -22.47 -13.22 -7.33
N VAL A 147 -21.52 -13.14 -8.26
CA VAL A 147 -21.49 -14.00 -9.47
C VAL A 147 -21.33 -15.48 -9.08
N GLY A 148 -20.41 -15.80 -8.15
CA GLY A 148 -20.20 -17.17 -7.68
C GLY A 148 -21.46 -17.76 -7.02
N VAL A 149 -22.10 -17.00 -6.13
CA VAL A 149 -23.34 -17.42 -5.46
C VAL A 149 -24.48 -17.59 -6.47
N GLY A 150 -24.61 -16.66 -7.43
CA GLY A 150 -25.60 -16.76 -8.50
C GLY A 150 -25.44 -18.03 -9.34
N ALA A 151 -24.20 -18.38 -9.72
CA ALA A 151 -23.92 -19.59 -10.47
C ALA A 151 -24.27 -20.87 -9.68
N ILE A 152 -23.98 -20.90 -8.38
CA ILE A 152 -24.35 -22.03 -7.50
C ILE A 152 -25.87 -22.19 -7.41
N LEU A 153 -26.62 -21.10 -7.24
CA LEU A 153 -28.08 -21.14 -7.19
C LEU A 153 -28.69 -21.65 -8.49
N ILE A 154 -28.17 -21.20 -9.64
CA ILE A 154 -28.61 -21.68 -10.96
C ILE A 154 -28.32 -23.18 -11.10
N LEU A 155 -27.13 -23.64 -10.72
CA LEU A 155 -26.79 -25.07 -10.75
C LEU A 155 -27.70 -25.91 -9.85
N LEU A 156 -28.02 -25.41 -8.64
CA LEU A 156 -28.96 -26.08 -7.74
C LEU A 156 -30.37 -26.14 -8.32
N LEU A 157 -30.84 -25.07 -8.97
CA LEU A 157 -32.13 -25.03 -9.67
C LEU A 157 -32.19 -26.03 -10.83
N CYS A 158 -31.16 -26.05 -11.68
CA CYS A 158 -31.05 -27.03 -12.76
C CYS A 158 -31.02 -28.46 -12.21
N ARG A 159 -30.24 -28.71 -11.16
CA ARG A 159 -30.18 -30.01 -10.50
C ARG A 159 -31.54 -30.40 -9.94
N HIS A 160 -32.25 -29.48 -9.29
CA HIS A 160 -33.58 -29.75 -8.72
C HIS A 160 -34.59 -30.12 -9.82
N ILE A 161 -34.61 -29.37 -10.93
CA ILE A 161 -35.51 -29.64 -12.06
C ILE A 161 -35.21 -31.00 -12.70
N LEU A 162 -33.92 -31.31 -12.91
CA LEU A 162 -33.49 -32.56 -13.55
C LEU A 162 -33.71 -33.80 -12.69
N TYR A 163 -33.47 -33.73 -11.37
CA TYR A 163 -33.57 -34.89 -10.49
C TYR A 163 -34.98 -35.14 -9.96
N TYR A 164 -35.78 -34.09 -9.73
CA TYR A 164 -37.11 -34.26 -9.13
C TYR A 164 -38.26 -34.27 -10.13
N GLY A 165 -38.02 -33.93 -11.41
CA GLY A 165 -39.06 -33.94 -12.46
C GLY A 165 -40.28 -33.06 -12.13
N TYR A 166 -40.15 -32.17 -11.14
CA TYR A 166 -41.24 -31.46 -10.51
C TYR A 166 -41.30 -30.04 -11.07
N VAL A 167 -42.23 -29.80 -12.00
CA VAL A 167 -42.59 -28.45 -12.44
C VAL A 167 -43.76 -28.00 -11.55
N PRO A 168 -43.54 -27.12 -10.56
CA PRO A 168 -44.56 -26.80 -9.54
C PRO A 168 -45.82 -26.11 -10.09
N LEU A 169 -45.84 -25.66 -11.35
CA LEU A 169 -46.96 -24.91 -11.94
C LEU A 169 -47.82 -25.69 -12.96
N LEU A 170 -47.59 -26.99 -13.18
CA LEU A 170 -48.22 -27.74 -14.29
C LEU A 170 -48.97 -29.02 -13.88
N GLN A 171 -49.54 -29.10 -12.69
CA GLN A 171 -50.44 -30.21 -12.36
C GLN A 171 -51.91 -29.86 -12.64
N LYS A 172 -52.48 -30.50 -13.66
CA LYS A 172 -53.93 -30.72 -13.72
C LYS A 172 -54.29 -31.78 -12.67
N PRO A 173 -55.30 -31.56 -11.81
CA PRO A 173 -55.72 -32.56 -10.84
C PRO A 173 -56.28 -33.78 -11.59
N HIS A 174 -55.64 -34.94 -11.40
CA HIS A 174 -56.21 -36.21 -11.85
C HIS A 174 -57.50 -36.48 -11.06
N LYS A 175 -58.65 -36.31 -11.72
CA LYS A 175 -59.91 -36.86 -11.26
C LYS A 175 -59.83 -38.37 -11.38
N PHE A 176 -59.55 -39.05 -10.27
CA PHE A 176 -59.83 -40.47 -10.13
C PHE A 176 -61.34 -40.64 -9.98
N THR A 177 -62.03 -41.04 -11.05
CA THR A 177 -63.37 -41.61 -10.95
C THR A 177 -63.19 -43.10 -10.66
N VAL A 178 -63.43 -43.49 -9.41
CA VAL A 178 -63.51 -44.89 -9.02
C VAL A 178 -64.78 -45.48 -9.64
N ASP A 179 -64.63 -46.52 -10.46
CA ASP A 179 -65.76 -47.25 -11.03
C ASP A 179 -66.42 -48.12 -9.95
N PRO A 180 -67.67 -47.84 -9.54
CA PRO A 180 -68.35 -48.58 -8.48
C PRO A 180 -68.62 -50.05 -8.84
N ALA A 181 -68.49 -50.47 -10.10
CA ALA A 181 -68.64 -51.87 -10.50
C ALA A 181 -67.51 -52.79 -10.00
N SER A 182 -66.43 -52.23 -9.44
CA SER A 182 -65.28 -53.00 -8.93
C SER A 182 -65.43 -53.52 -7.50
N VAL A 183 -66.50 -53.16 -6.79
CA VAL A 183 -66.75 -53.63 -5.42
C VAL A 183 -67.63 -54.89 -5.45
N ASN A 184 -67.01 -56.05 -5.65
CA ASN A 184 -67.67 -57.34 -5.46
C ASN A 184 -67.89 -57.58 -3.95
N HIS A 185 -69.13 -57.46 -3.50
CA HIS A 185 -69.54 -57.95 -2.19
C HIS A 185 -69.67 -59.48 -2.26
N GLY A 186 -68.61 -60.20 -1.90
CA GLY A 186 -68.69 -61.63 -1.64
C GLY A 186 -69.56 -61.91 -0.43
N THR A 187 -70.81 -62.32 -0.65
CA THR A 187 -71.68 -62.87 0.40
C THR A 187 -71.23 -64.30 0.69
N ALA A 188 -70.54 -64.48 1.82
CA ALA A 188 -70.37 -65.78 2.44
C ALA A 188 -71.64 -66.14 3.22
N GLN A 189 -72.01 -67.41 3.08
CA GLN A 189 -73.14 -68.19 3.60
C GLN A 189 -73.79 -67.75 4.90
#